data_AF-A0A5B1BFQ8-F1
#
_entry.id   AF-A0A5B1BFQ8-F1
#
_cell.length_a   1.000
_cell.length_b   1.000
_cell.length_c   1.000
_cell.angle_alpha   90.00
_cell.angle_beta   90.00
_cell.angle_gamma   90.00
#
_symmetry.space_group_name_H-M   'P 1'
#
loop_
_entity.id
_entity.type
_entity.pdbx_description
1 polymer ?
#
loop_
_entity_poly.entity_id
_entity_poly.type
_entity_poly.pdbx_seq_one_letter_code
_entity_poly.pdbx_strand_id
1 'polypeptide(L)'
;MEKPEKEIEVKKIEKVKDKLLMQELHLDKDKLKALKKKLSKIEPRPEKGVETLFRLLSKNQYTLNAMIDRKSNILISINALILSIILGTVLNQLDKDPHLIYPAILILITNLISIAYAVVATRPELKHGDRQTNNLMFYGNFHEMEETAYIEQITSLMNQGDELYKTIARDTFYLGKTMDRKFKLLRTSFNIFLIGIILSVLAFLVCHILFGGYFG
;
A
#
# COMPACT_ATOMS: atom_id res chain seq x y z
N MET A 1 -20.12 -39.88 37.42
CA MET A 1 -21.48 -40.15 36.92
C MET A 1 -22.20 -38.85 36.51
N GLU A 2 -21.49 -37.87 35.90
CA GLU A 2 -21.90 -36.45 35.87
C GLU A 2 -22.31 -35.93 34.46
N LYS A 3 -22.38 -36.82 33.45
CA LYS A 3 -22.81 -36.48 32.09
C LYS A 3 -24.32 -36.23 31.88
N PRO A 4 -25.27 -36.87 32.59
CA PRO A 4 -26.68 -36.76 32.23
C PRO A 4 -27.35 -35.43 32.65
N GLU A 5 -26.87 -34.78 33.71
CA GLU A 5 -27.49 -33.54 34.22
C GLU A 5 -27.23 -32.33 33.31
N LYS A 6 -26.01 -32.20 32.78
CA LYS A 6 -25.64 -31.13 31.83
C LYS A 6 -26.42 -31.21 30.51
N GLU A 7 -26.70 -32.42 30.02
CA GLU A 7 -27.49 -32.62 28.79
C GLU A 7 -28.97 -32.23 28.94
N ILE A 8 -29.54 -32.46 30.13
CA ILE A 8 -30.92 -32.09 30.46
C ILE A 8 -31.04 -30.57 30.58
N GLU A 9 -30.03 -29.92 31.14
CA GLU A 9 -29.97 -28.47 31.31
C GLU A 9 -29.85 -27.74 29.97
N VAL A 10 -28.99 -28.23 29.06
CA VAL A 10 -28.86 -27.69 27.69
C VAL A 10 -30.18 -27.81 26.90
N LYS A 11 -30.87 -28.95 27.01
CA LYS A 11 -32.19 -29.15 26.35
C LYS A 11 -33.28 -28.25 26.93
N LYS A 12 -33.22 -27.89 28.22
CA LYS A 12 -34.15 -26.92 28.83
C LYS A 12 -33.88 -25.51 28.30
N ILE A 13 -32.61 -25.11 28.22
CA ILE A 13 -32.19 -23.79 27.72
C ILE A 13 -32.57 -23.61 26.24
N GLU A 14 -32.39 -24.62 25.39
CA GLU A 14 -32.81 -24.56 23.98
C GLU A 14 -34.31 -24.39 23.82
N LYS A 15 -35.13 -25.09 24.63
CA LYS A 15 -36.59 -24.94 24.61
C LYS A 15 -37.04 -23.54 25.01
N VAL A 16 -36.37 -22.93 25.99
CA VAL A 16 -36.65 -21.56 26.43
C VAL A 16 -36.27 -20.56 25.34
N LYS A 17 -35.09 -20.71 24.71
CA LYS A 17 -34.66 -19.91 23.57
C LYS A 17 -35.64 -20.00 22.39
N ASP A 18 -36.09 -21.20 22.05
CA ASP A 18 -37.03 -21.38 20.93
C ASP A 18 -38.38 -20.74 21.21
N LYS A 19 -38.83 -20.77 22.47
CA LYS A 19 -40.08 -20.11 22.89
C LYS A 19 -39.98 -18.58 22.82
N LEU A 20 -38.85 -18.02 23.25
CA LEU A 20 -38.53 -16.59 23.12
C LEU A 20 -38.47 -16.15 21.65
N LEU A 21 -37.75 -16.90 20.81
CA LEU A 21 -37.61 -16.60 19.37
C LEU A 21 -38.96 -16.67 18.62
N MET A 22 -39.83 -17.62 18.96
CA MET A 22 -41.19 -17.67 18.37
C MET A 22 -42.04 -16.46 18.77
N GLN A 23 -41.84 -15.95 19.99
CA GLN A 23 -42.62 -14.84 20.53
C GLN A 23 -42.15 -13.47 20.00
N GLU A 24 -40.84 -13.24 19.92
CA GLU A 24 -40.26 -11.99 19.39
C GLU A 24 -40.41 -11.85 17.87
N LEU A 25 -40.27 -12.95 17.13
CA LEU A 25 -40.31 -12.93 15.67
C LEU A 25 -41.70 -13.26 15.10
N HIS A 26 -42.69 -13.51 15.96
CA HIS A 26 -44.05 -13.96 15.59
C HIS A 26 -44.02 -15.16 14.62
N LEU A 27 -43.20 -16.17 14.93
CA LEU A 27 -42.98 -17.33 14.06
C LEU A 27 -43.68 -18.58 14.61
N ASP A 28 -44.34 -19.31 13.71
CA ASP A 28 -44.80 -20.67 14.00
C ASP A 28 -43.63 -21.65 14.12
N LYS A 29 -43.85 -22.75 14.84
CA LYS A 29 -42.85 -23.79 15.13
C LYS A 29 -42.21 -24.37 13.86
N ASP A 30 -42.98 -24.50 12.78
CA ASP A 30 -42.50 -24.99 11.49
C ASP A 30 -41.65 -23.96 10.73
N LYS A 31 -42.00 -22.68 10.83
CA LYS A 31 -41.20 -21.57 10.28
C LYS A 31 -39.88 -21.43 11.02
N LEU A 32 -39.87 -21.59 12.36
CA LEU A 32 -38.64 -21.58 13.16
C LEU A 32 -37.70 -22.73 12.76
N LYS A 33 -38.22 -23.95 12.57
CA LYS A 33 -37.43 -25.10 12.10
C LYS A 33 -36.86 -24.87 10.70
N ALA A 34 -37.66 -24.34 9.78
CA ALA A 34 -37.20 -24.00 8.44
C ALA A 34 -36.11 -22.91 8.46
N LEU A 35 -36.26 -21.89 9.31
CA LEU A 35 -35.29 -20.81 9.48
C LEU A 35 -33.97 -21.34 10.06
N LYS A 36 -34.03 -22.14 11.13
CA LYS A 36 -32.85 -22.82 11.72
C LYS A 36 -32.13 -23.70 10.70
N LYS A 37 -32.87 -24.44 9.87
CA LYS A 37 -32.29 -25.29 8.81
C LYS A 37 -31.65 -24.49 7.67
N LYS A 38 -32.16 -23.29 7.39
CA LYS A 38 -31.53 -22.36 6.43
C LYS A 38 -30.27 -21.71 7.03
N LEU A 39 -30.35 -21.25 8.28
CA LEU A 39 -29.22 -20.67 9.02
C LEU A 39 -28.10 -21.69 9.26
N SER A 40 -28.41 -22.95 9.55
CA SER A 40 -27.40 -24.00 9.75
C SER A 40 -26.67 -24.41 8.47
N LYS A 41 -27.20 -24.05 7.29
CA LYS A 41 -26.54 -24.23 5.99
C LYS A 41 -25.66 -23.05 5.60
N ILE A 42 -25.80 -21.92 6.29
CA ILE A 42 -24.94 -20.76 6.11
C ILE A 42 -23.79 -20.95 7.11
N GLU A 43 -22.58 -21.18 6.61
CA GLU A 43 -21.41 -21.18 7.49
C GLU A 43 -21.35 -19.83 8.23
N PRO A 44 -21.22 -19.84 9.57
CA PRO A 44 -21.06 -18.62 10.32
C PRO A 44 -19.78 -17.93 9.82
N ARG A 45 -19.93 -16.76 9.21
CA ARG A 45 -18.78 -15.94 8.81
C ARG A 45 -18.02 -15.59 10.08
N PRO A 46 -16.70 -15.88 10.16
CA PRO A 46 -15.92 -15.51 11.33
C PRO A 46 -15.71 -14.01 11.32
N GLU A 47 -16.59 -13.23 11.96
CA GLU A 47 -16.52 -11.76 12.05
C GLU A 47 -15.14 -11.29 12.53
N LYS A 48 -14.58 -11.98 13.54
CA LYS A 48 -13.21 -11.72 14.03
C LYS A 48 -12.13 -11.96 12.96
N GLY A 49 -12.33 -12.94 12.08
CA GLY A 49 -11.41 -13.23 10.99
C GLY A 49 -11.43 -12.13 9.93
N VAL A 50 -12.62 -11.61 9.63
CA VAL A 50 -12.82 -10.48 8.71
C VAL A 50 -12.19 -9.20 9.27
N GLU A 51 -12.41 -8.88 10.54
CA GLU A 51 -11.79 -7.73 11.21
C GLU A 51 -10.25 -7.85 11.21
N THR A 52 -9.73 -9.03 11.56
CA THR A 52 -8.29 -9.30 11.59
C THR A 52 -7.67 -9.15 10.19
N LEU A 53 -8.35 -9.64 9.15
CA LEU A 53 -7.90 -9.49 7.77
C LEU A 53 -7.78 -8.01 7.40
N PHE A 54 -8.81 -7.20 7.63
CA PHE A 54 -8.77 -5.78 7.29
C PHE A 54 -7.70 -5.02 8.08
N ARG A 55 -7.54 -5.33 9.37
CA ARG A 55 -6.45 -4.77 10.18
C ARG A 55 -5.07 -5.09 9.61
N LEU A 56 -4.86 -6.34 9.18
CA LEU A 56 -3.61 -6.77 8.55
C LEU A 56 -3.37 -6.08 7.21
N LEU A 57 -4.40 -5.95 6.38
CA LEU A 57 -4.31 -5.28 5.08
C LEU A 57 -3.92 -3.81 5.24
N SER A 58 -4.58 -3.06 6.12
CA SER A 58 -4.26 -1.66 6.38
C SER A 58 -2.83 -1.49 6.91
N LYS A 59 -2.41 -2.35 7.85
CA LYS A 59 -1.03 -2.34 8.37
C LYS A 59 -0.01 -2.64 7.29
N ASN A 60 -0.27 -3.64 6.44
CA ASN A 60 0.63 -4.01 5.36
C ASN A 60 0.77 -2.88 4.34
N GLN A 61 -0.33 -2.24 3.97
CA GLN A 61 -0.34 -1.11 3.04
C GLN A 61 0.46 0.08 3.57
N TYR A 62 0.25 0.45 4.84
CA TYR A 62 1.05 1.49 5.49
C TYR A 62 2.54 1.14 5.49
N THR A 63 2.87 -0.12 5.83
CA THR A 63 4.26 -0.60 5.87
C THR A 63 4.92 -0.53 4.50
N LEU A 64 4.22 -0.92 3.44
CA LEU A 64 4.75 -0.87 2.08
C LEU A 64 4.94 0.56 1.57
N ASN A 65 4.00 1.47 1.87
CA ASN A 65 4.18 2.90 1.60
C ASN A 65 5.41 3.46 2.34
N ALA A 66 5.54 3.21 3.65
CA ALA A 66 6.69 3.63 4.42
C ALA A 66 8.01 3.04 3.90
N MET A 67 7.99 1.81 3.37
CA MET A 67 9.15 1.19 2.75
C MET A 67 9.55 1.90 1.45
N ILE A 68 8.60 2.34 0.62
CA ILE A 68 8.86 3.14 -0.59
C ILE A 68 9.54 4.45 -0.21
N ASP A 69 8.99 5.17 0.77
CA ASP A 69 9.55 6.46 1.21
C ASP A 69 10.97 6.27 1.77
N ARG A 70 11.16 5.24 2.61
CA ARG A 70 12.49 4.92 3.15
C ARG A 70 13.49 4.58 2.05
N LYS A 71 13.14 3.73 1.09
CA LYS A 71 14.04 3.35 -0.03
C LYS A 71 14.37 4.55 -0.92
N SER A 72 13.39 5.39 -1.20
CA SER A 72 13.58 6.61 -2.01
C SER A 72 14.48 7.60 -1.31
N ASN A 73 14.28 7.84 -0.01
CA ASN A 73 15.13 8.73 0.78
C ASN A 73 16.58 8.23 0.86
N ILE A 74 16.80 6.92 1.01
CA ILE A 74 18.15 6.33 0.96
C ILE A 74 18.80 6.58 -0.41
N LEU A 75 18.06 6.33 -1.51
CA LEU A 75 18.57 6.51 -2.87
C LEU A 75 18.90 7.98 -3.17
N ILE A 76 18.04 8.91 -2.79
CA ILE A 76 18.27 10.35 -2.93
C ILE A 76 19.54 10.77 -2.16
N SER A 77 19.70 10.31 -0.92
CA SER A 77 20.88 10.63 -0.10
C SER A 77 22.18 10.10 -0.70
N ILE A 78 22.18 8.87 -1.23
CA ILE A 78 23.35 8.29 -1.90
C ILE A 78 23.70 9.09 -3.16
N ASN A 79 22.71 9.43 -3.99
CA ASN A 79 22.94 10.23 -5.18
C ASN A 79 23.47 11.63 -4.82
N ALA A 80 22.90 12.28 -3.81
CA ALA A 80 23.37 13.59 -3.34
C ALA A 80 24.82 13.54 -2.84
N LEU A 81 25.21 12.49 -2.11
CA LEU A 81 26.60 12.27 -1.69
C LEU A 81 27.54 12.12 -2.89
N ILE A 82 27.15 11.31 -3.88
CA ILE A 82 27.91 11.10 -5.12
C ILE A 82 28.09 12.43 -5.86
N LEU A 83 27.01 13.20 -6.07
CA LEU A 83 27.08 14.52 -6.69
C LEU A 83 28.03 15.45 -5.94
N SER A 84 27.96 15.49 -4.61
CA SER A 84 28.86 16.32 -3.80
C SER A 84 30.32 15.96 -4.00
N ILE A 85 30.65 14.67 -4.09
CA ILE A 85 32.03 14.21 -4.32
C ILE A 85 32.50 14.57 -5.73
N ILE A 86 31.67 14.39 -6.75
CA ILE A 86 32.02 14.69 -8.15
C ILE A 86 32.25 16.19 -8.34
N LEU A 87 31.33 17.02 -7.83
CA LEU A 87 31.46 18.47 -7.90
C LEU A 87 32.69 18.97 -7.13
N GLY A 88 33.02 18.35 -5.99
CA GLY A 88 34.16 18.75 -5.17
C GLY A 88 35.52 18.24 -5.66
N THR A 89 35.58 17.10 -6.33
CA THR A 89 36.86 16.48 -6.74
C THR A 89 37.09 16.58 -8.24
N VAL A 90 36.14 16.15 -9.05
CA VAL A 90 36.31 16.02 -10.51
C VAL A 90 36.31 17.39 -11.18
N LEU A 91 35.46 18.33 -10.77
CA LEU A 91 35.48 19.69 -11.34
C LEU A 91 36.77 20.45 -11.03
N ASN A 92 37.36 20.23 -9.85
CA ASN A 92 38.65 20.83 -9.50
C ASN A 92 39.84 20.21 -10.28
N GLN A 93 39.64 19.03 -10.88
CA GLN A 93 40.64 18.36 -11.73
C GLN A 93 40.44 18.63 -13.22
N LEU A 94 39.33 19.27 -13.61
CA LEU A 94 39.01 19.55 -15.02
C LEU A 94 40.04 20.46 -15.69
N ASP A 95 40.68 21.35 -14.93
CA ASP A 95 41.76 22.21 -15.43
C ASP A 95 43.02 21.39 -15.80
N LYS A 96 43.22 20.24 -15.16
CA LYS A 96 44.39 19.36 -15.36
C LYS A 96 44.12 18.28 -16.40
N ASP A 97 42.92 17.71 -16.39
CA ASP A 97 42.49 16.72 -17.37
C ASP A 97 41.06 17.06 -17.86
N PRO A 98 40.96 17.87 -18.93
CA PRO A 98 39.67 18.30 -19.47
C PRO A 98 38.80 17.13 -19.94
N HIS A 99 39.38 15.97 -20.25
CA HIS A 99 38.64 14.81 -20.74
C HIS A 99 37.78 14.15 -19.64
N LEU A 100 38.03 14.44 -18.36
CA LEU A 100 37.20 13.99 -17.25
C LEU A 100 35.78 14.59 -17.26
N ILE A 101 35.53 15.61 -18.08
CA ILE A 101 34.21 16.23 -18.22
C ILE A 101 33.15 15.26 -18.76
N TYR A 102 33.54 14.34 -19.66
CA TYR A 102 32.61 13.38 -20.27
C TYR A 102 32.03 12.40 -19.24
N PRO A 103 32.83 11.65 -18.46
CA PRO A 103 32.29 10.79 -17.41
C PRO A 103 31.60 11.59 -16.30
N ALA A 104 32.08 12.81 -15.98
CA ALA A 104 31.47 13.68 -14.96
C ALA A 104 30.04 14.11 -15.33
N ILE A 105 29.82 14.59 -16.56
CA ILE A 105 28.49 14.98 -17.02
C ILE A 105 27.56 13.76 -17.09
N LEU A 106 28.07 12.60 -17.55
CA LEU A 106 27.28 11.38 -17.62
C LEU A 106 26.74 10.96 -16.25
N ILE A 107 27.61 10.95 -15.23
CA ILE A 107 27.20 10.58 -13.87
C ILE A 107 26.26 11.62 -13.26
N LEU A 108 26.46 12.91 -13.53
CA LEU A 108 25.59 13.99 -13.02
C LEU A 108 24.17 13.87 -13.60
N ILE A 109 24.06 13.69 -14.92
CA ILE A 109 22.76 13.55 -15.59
C ILE A 109 22.02 12.30 -15.10
N THR A 110 22.71 11.16 -15.07
CA THR A 110 22.07 9.89 -14.67
C THR A 110 21.63 9.89 -13.20
N ASN A 111 22.41 10.49 -12.29
CA ASN A 111 22.00 10.67 -10.90
C ASN A 111 20.81 11.63 -10.78
N LEU A 112 20.81 12.74 -11.53
CA LEU A 112 19.71 13.71 -11.49
C LEU A 112 18.40 13.08 -11.96
N ILE A 113 18.43 12.31 -13.05
CA ILE A 113 17.26 11.56 -13.54
C ILE A 113 16.81 10.54 -12.49
N SER A 114 17.74 9.80 -11.88
CA SER A 114 17.40 8.85 -10.80
C SER A 114 16.70 9.55 -9.62
N ILE A 115 17.24 10.68 -9.13
CA ILE A 115 16.61 11.48 -8.07
C ILE A 115 15.21 11.91 -8.49
N ALA A 116 15.04 12.41 -9.72
CA ALA A 116 13.74 12.84 -10.21
C ALA A 116 12.68 11.72 -10.13
N TYR A 117 13.01 10.51 -10.58
CA TYR A 117 12.10 9.36 -10.45
C TYR A 117 11.83 8.97 -8.99
N ALA A 118 12.83 9.04 -8.11
CA ALA A 118 12.66 8.74 -6.68
C ALA A 118 11.71 9.75 -6.00
N VAL A 119 11.86 11.04 -6.31
CA VAL A 119 11.00 12.12 -5.80
C VAL A 119 9.57 11.98 -6.33
N VAL A 120 9.40 11.61 -7.60
CA VAL A 120 8.06 11.37 -8.15
C VAL A 120 7.39 10.14 -7.49
N ALA A 121 8.17 9.11 -7.13
CA ALA A 121 7.65 7.92 -6.47
C ALA A 121 7.14 8.19 -5.03
N THR A 122 7.70 9.18 -4.32
CA THR A 122 7.26 9.58 -2.97
C THR A 122 6.19 10.65 -2.96
N ARG A 123 5.74 11.12 -4.13
CA ARG A 123 4.70 12.14 -4.23
C ARG A 123 3.38 11.62 -3.60
N PRO A 124 2.73 12.39 -2.72
CA PRO A 124 1.44 12.01 -2.15
C PRO A 124 0.36 11.96 -3.24
N GLU A 125 -0.56 11.01 -3.10
CA GLU A 125 -1.71 10.87 -3.99
C GLU A 125 -2.87 11.75 -3.53
N LEU A 126 -3.46 12.43 -4.51
CA LEU A 126 -4.57 13.36 -4.28
C LEU A 126 -5.93 12.62 -4.22
N LYS A 127 -6.07 11.47 -4.90
CA LYS A 127 -7.33 10.70 -4.99
C LYS A 127 -7.06 9.19 -5.05
N HIS A 128 -7.91 8.40 -4.37
CA HIS A 128 -7.91 6.94 -4.42
C HIS A 128 -9.24 6.42 -4.97
N GLY A 129 -9.15 5.54 -5.97
CA GLY A 129 -10.32 4.91 -6.59
C GLY A 129 -11.00 5.75 -7.69
N ASP A 130 -12.12 5.24 -8.18
CA ASP A 130 -12.98 5.93 -9.14
C ASP A 130 -14.01 6.79 -8.37
N ARG A 131 -14.38 7.95 -8.93
CA ARG A 131 -15.28 8.95 -8.32
C ARG A 131 -16.66 8.37 -8.00
N GLN A 132 -17.03 7.27 -8.64
CA GLN A 132 -18.28 6.53 -8.39
C GLN A 132 -18.24 5.58 -7.19
N THR A 133 -17.07 5.34 -6.62
CA THR A 133 -16.96 4.50 -5.43
C THR A 133 -17.18 5.41 -4.23
N ASN A 134 -18.27 5.21 -3.49
CA ASN A 134 -18.56 5.83 -2.18
C ASN A 134 -17.52 5.40 -1.12
N ASN A 135 -16.25 5.53 -1.45
CA ASN A 135 -15.13 5.17 -0.62
C ASN A 135 -14.83 6.35 0.31
N LEU A 136 -15.70 6.50 1.32
CA LEU A 136 -15.61 7.50 2.38
C LEU A 136 -14.43 7.25 3.32
N MET A 137 -13.67 6.17 3.13
CA MET A 137 -12.49 5.88 3.95
C MET A 137 -11.25 6.68 3.54
N PHE A 138 -11.22 7.25 2.33
CA PHE A 138 -10.10 8.06 1.86
C PHE A 138 -10.39 9.55 1.98
N TYR A 139 -9.49 10.31 2.62
CA TYR A 139 -9.65 11.75 2.85
C TYR A 139 -9.98 12.54 1.58
N GLY A 140 -9.30 12.26 0.45
CA GLY A 140 -9.52 12.99 -0.80
C GLY A 140 -10.89 12.72 -1.44
N ASN A 141 -11.67 11.75 -0.93
CA ASN A 141 -13.03 11.50 -1.39
C ASN A 141 -14.08 12.19 -0.52
N PHE A 142 -13.79 12.51 0.74
CA PHE A 142 -14.72 13.20 1.65
C PHE A 142 -14.32 14.63 2.04
N HIS A 143 -13.12 15.10 1.69
CA HIS A 143 -12.64 16.43 2.09
C HIS A 143 -13.49 17.61 1.60
N GLU A 144 -14.28 17.42 0.55
CA GLU A 144 -15.23 18.41 -0.01
C GLU A 144 -16.67 18.19 0.48
N MET A 145 -16.92 17.17 1.32
CA MET A 145 -18.27 16.83 1.79
C MET A 145 -18.66 17.64 3.04
N GLU A 146 -19.95 17.92 3.17
CA GLU A 146 -20.52 18.44 4.41
C GLU A 146 -20.44 17.39 5.54
N GLU A 147 -20.18 17.82 6.77
CA GLU A 147 -20.08 16.96 7.94
C GLU A 147 -21.32 16.07 8.14
N THR A 148 -22.51 16.65 8.00
CA THR A 148 -23.79 15.95 8.15
C THR A 148 -23.94 14.82 7.13
N ALA A 149 -23.63 15.11 5.86
CA ALA A 149 -23.65 14.15 4.77
C ALA A 149 -22.61 13.03 4.96
N TYR A 150 -21.43 13.34 5.48
CA TYR A 150 -20.42 12.34 5.79
C TYR A 150 -20.89 11.39 6.91
N ILE A 151 -21.40 11.94 8.02
CA ILE A 151 -21.89 11.17 9.17
C ILE A 151 -23.04 10.24 8.74
N GLU A 152 -23.98 10.74 7.94
CA GLU A 152 -25.11 9.94 7.45
C GLU A 152 -24.63 8.77 6.59
N GLN A 153 -23.78 9.05 5.60
CA GLN A 153 -23.34 8.01 4.67
C GLN A 153 -22.42 6.98 5.31
N ILE A 154 -21.50 7.39 6.19
CA ILE A 154 -20.60 6.44 6.88
C ILE A 154 -21.40 5.56 7.85
N THR A 155 -22.40 6.12 8.53
CA THR A 155 -23.28 5.37 9.44
C THR A 155 -24.17 4.39 8.67
N SER A 156 -24.72 4.81 7.53
CA SER A 156 -25.46 3.94 6.64
C SER A 156 -24.61 2.76 6.16
N LEU A 157 -23.34 3.02 5.79
CA LEU A 157 -22.40 1.97 5.39
C LEU A 157 -22.09 1.00 6.52
N MET A 158 -21.89 1.49 7.76
CA MET A 158 -21.63 0.63 8.94
C MET A 158 -22.81 -0.32 9.24
N ASN A 159 -24.04 0.10 8.96
CA ASN A 159 -25.23 -0.73 9.14
C ASN A 159 -25.44 -1.76 8.02
N GLN A 160 -24.72 -1.65 6.90
CA GLN A 160 -24.80 -2.53 5.74
C GLN A 160 -23.53 -3.38 5.61
N GLY A 161 -23.39 -4.41 6.46
CA GLY A 161 -22.15 -5.19 6.58
C GLY A 161 -21.56 -5.71 5.25
N ASP A 162 -22.39 -6.24 4.34
CA ASP A 162 -21.91 -6.71 3.04
C ASP A 162 -21.35 -5.58 2.15
N GLU A 163 -22.00 -4.42 2.14
CA GLU A 163 -21.54 -3.27 1.36
C GLU A 163 -20.32 -2.59 2.00
N LEU A 164 -20.24 -2.56 3.33
CA LEU A 164 -19.04 -2.14 4.06
C LEU A 164 -17.83 -2.97 3.62
N TYR A 165 -17.94 -4.30 3.67
CA TYR A 165 -16.83 -5.19 3.30
C TYR A 165 -16.43 -5.07 1.82
N LYS A 166 -17.40 -4.94 0.91
CA LYS A 166 -17.10 -4.66 -0.51
C LYS A 166 -16.36 -3.34 -0.69
N THR A 167 -16.76 -2.31 0.06
CA THR A 167 -16.13 -0.98 -0.01
C THR A 167 -14.69 -1.05 0.49
N ILE A 168 -14.42 -1.73 1.60
CA ILE A 168 -13.05 -1.90 2.12
C ILE A 168 -12.19 -2.71 1.15
N ALA A 169 -12.73 -3.79 0.58
CA ALA A 169 -12.01 -4.61 -0.41
C ALA A 169 -11.66 -3.79 -1.66
N ARG A 170 -12.57 -2.94 -2.13
CA ARG A 170 -12.37 -2.06 -3.29
C ARG A 170 -11.32 -0.99 -3.00
N ASP A 171 -11.36 -0.36 -1.83
CA ASP A 171 -10.35 0.61 -1.39
C ASP A 171 -8.96 -0.04 -1.37
N THR A 172 -8.84 -1.20 -0.71
CA THR A 172 -7.59 -1.97 -0.65
C THR A 172 -7.05 -2.31 -2.04
N PHE A 173 -7.91 -2.67 -2.99
CA PHE A 173 -7.52 -2.95 -4.37
C PHE A 173 -6.91 -1.73 -5.08
N TYR A 174 -7.56 -0.56 -4.95
CA TYR A 174 -7.05 0.67 -5.58
C TYR A 174 -5.77 1.17 -4.91
N LEU A 175 -5.66 1.03 -3.58
CA LEU A 175 -4.42 1.27 -2.82
C LEU A 175 -3.27 0.37 -3.30
N GLY A 176 -3.54 -0.90 -3.60
CA GLY A 176 -2.55 -1.80 -4.20
C GLY A 176 -2.09 -1.32 -5.58
N LYS A 177 -3.02 -0.84 -6.42
CA LYS A 177 -2.72 -0.34 -7.77
C LYS A 177 -1.88 0.95 -7.75
N THR A 178 -2.15 1.86 -6.83
CA THR A 178 -1.33 3.08 -6.66
C THR A 178 0.08 2.74 -6.21
N MET A 179 0.20 1.80 -5.28
CA MET A 179 1.49 1.32 -4.79
C MET A 179 2.33 0.64 -5.88
N ASP A 180 1.73 -0.17 -6.77
CA ASP A 180 2.42 -0.75 -7.93
C ASP A 180 3.04 0.32 -8.83
N ARG A 181 2.33 1.42 -9.09
CA ARG A 181 2.86 2.54 -9.88
C ARG A 181 4.07 3.19 -9.20
N LYS A 182 4.00 3.44 -7.90
CA LYS A 182 5.13 4.00 -7.12
C LYS A 182 6.33 3.07 -7.11
N PHE A 183 6.11 1.76 -6.92
CA PHE A 183 7.17 0.76 -7.00
C PHE A 183 7.83 0.71 -8.38
N LYS A 184 7.06 0.83 -9.47
CA LYS A 184 7.62 0.87 -10.84
C LYS A 184 8.50 2.10 -11.06
N LEU A 185 8.08 3.27 -10.58
CA LEU A 185 8.89 4.50 -10.64
C LEU A 185 10.18 4.34 -9.83
N LEU A 186 10.08 3.84 -8.60
CA LEU A 186 11.23 3.62 -7.74
C LEU A 186 12.20 2.58 -8.34
N ARG A 187 11.68 1.48 -8.89
CA ARG A 187 12.50 0.48 -9.58
C ARG A 187 13.22 1.07 -10.80
N THR A 188 12.54 1.93 -11.55
CA THR A 188 13.14 2.65 -12.68
C THR A 188 14.26 3.58 -12.22
N SER A 189 14.06 4.30 -11.11
CA SER A 189 15.09 5.14 -10.48
C SER A 189 16.35 4.34 -10.11
N PHE A 190 16.19 3.15 -9.50
CA PHE A 190 17.31 2.26 -9.17
C PHE A 190 18.05 1.76 -10.43
N ASN A 191 17.30 1.39 -11.48
CA ASN A 191 17.91 0.91 -12.71
C ASN A 191 18.73 2.02 -13.40
N ILE A 192 18.17 3.24 -13.48
CA ILE A 192 18.87 4.40 -14.08
C ILE A 192 20.13 4.73 -13.30
N PHE A 193 20.05 4.74 -11.96
CA PHE A 193 21.20 4.95 -11.10
C PHE A 193 22.31 3.92 -11.34
N LEU A 194 21.95 2.64 -11.32
CA LEU A 194 22.91 1.55 -11.47
C LEU A 194 23.59 1.58 -12.84
N ILE A 195 22.80 1.72 -13.90
CA ILE A 195 23.33 1.83 -15.28
C ILE A 195 24.20 3.08 -15.40
N GLY A 196 23.78 4.20 -14.83
CA GLY A 196 24.53 5.46 -14.83
C GLY A 196 25.91 5.31 -14.19
N ILE A 197 26.00 4.69 -13.01
CA ILE A 197 27.30 4.42 -12.36
C ILE A 197 28.17 3.54 -13.23
N ILE A 198 27.65 2.42 -13.73
CA ILE A 198 28.44 1.47 -14.53
C ILE A 198 28.99 2.14 -15.79
N LEU A 199 28.14 2.86 -16.53
CA LEU A 199 28.56 3.59 -17.73
C LEU A 199 29.57 4.70 -17.42
N SER A 200 29.43 5.38 -16.29
CA SER A 200 30.36 6.44 -15.87
C SER A 200 31.73 5.88 -15.54
N VAL A 201 31.80 4.76 -14.83
CA VAL A 201 33.06 4.06 -14.52
C VAL A 201 33.74 3.58 -15.80
N LEU A 202 32.98 2.98 -16.73
CA LEU A 202 33.51 2.57 -18.03
C LEU A 202 34.02 3.77 -18.84
N ALA A 203 33.27 4.87 -18.88
CA ALA A 203 33.69 6.09 -19.56
C ALA A 203 34.97 6.67 -18.96
N PHE A 204 35.11 6.63 -17.63
CA PHE A 204 36.34 7.07 -16.95
C PHE A 204 37.55 6.21 -17.35
N LEU A 205 37.40 4.87 -17.34
CA LEU A 205 38.46 3.95 -17.77
C LEU A 205 38.86 4.15 -19.24
N VAL A 206 37.87 4.30 -20.12
CA VAL A 206 38.11 4.52 -21.55
C VAL A 206 38.81 5.85 -21.79
N CYS A 207 38.38 6.93 -21.11
CA CYS A 207 39.08 8.22 -21.20
C CYS A 207 40.53 8.07 -20.72
N HIS A 208 40.77 7.39 -19.59
CA HIS A 208 42.10 7.21 -19.07
C HIS A 208 43.00 6.38 -20.01
N ILE A 209 42.48 5.34 -20.66
CA ILE A 209 43.26 4.53 -21.61
C ILE A 209 43.57 5.32 -22.90
N LEU A 210 42.58 6.04 -23.45
CA LEU A 210 42.75 6.77 -24.71
C LEU A 210 43.61 8.02 -24.58
N PHE A 211 43.44 8.78 -23.48
CA PHE A 211 44.11 10.06 -23.28
C PHE A 211 45.33 9.95 -22.35
N GLY A 212 45.35 8.98 -21.43
CA GLY A 212 46.51 8.71 -20.57
C GLY A 212 47.69 8.09 -21.33
N GLY A 213 47.45 7.44 -22.48
CA GLY A 213 48.51 6.96 -23.37
C GLY A 213 49.19 8.07 -24.21
N TYR A 214 48.62 9.28 -24.27
CA TYR A 214 49.14 10.40 -25.08
C TYR A 214 50.11 11.31 -24.31
N PHE A 215 50.22 11.15 -22.99
CA PHE A 215 51.05 11.96 -22.08
C PHE A 215 52.01 11.12 -21.22
N GLY A 216 52.25 9.86 -21.60
CA GLY A 216 53.26 8.98 -20.99
C GLY A 216 54.61 9.09 -21.69
#